data_AF-A0A3M1P7S5-F1
#
_entry.id   AF-A0A3M1P7S5-F1
#
_cell.length_a   1.000
_cell.length_b   1.000
_cell.length_c   1.000
_cell.angle_alpha   90.00
_cell.angle_beta   90.00
_cell.angle_gamma   90.00
#
_symmetry.space_group_name_H-M   'P 1'
#
loop_
_entity.id
_entity.type
_entity.pdbx_description
1 polymer ?
#
loop_
_entity_poly.entity_id
_entity_poly.type
_entity_poly.pdbx_seq_one_letter_code
_entity_poly.pdbx_strand_id
1 'polypeptide(L)'
;NAVRVAEAINARYPGAAEVAHAGLIRVKGDTHPGGIPGLMAELEALTIDVDLPARIVINERTGTIVAGGNVRINEVMVTYGSLVIATQADPFVAQPPPFSQGETVVGARGTASIEQEGTRSVVLPPNTSVNELAAALNDLGLTARDIIAIFQAIDRTGALQGELVIL
;
A
#
# COMPACT_ATOMS: atom_id res chain seq x y z
N ASN A 1 0.03 -8.99 -16.42
CA ASN A 1 1.47 -8.73 -16.65
C ASN A 1 1.86 -8.76 -18.11
N ALA A 2 1.56 -9.81 -18.90
CA ALA A 2 1.96 -9.87 -20.32
C ALA A 2 1.50 -8.68 -21.20
N VAL A 3 0.30 -8.13 -20.95
CA VAL A 3 -0.20 -6.92 -21.64
C VAL A 3 0.70 -5.71 -21.41
N ARG A 4 1.02 -5.39 -20.15
CA ARG A 4 1.92 -4.27 -19.83
C ARG A 4 3.32 -4.44 -20.38
N VAL A 5 3.82 -5.67 -20.44
CA VAL A 5 5.10 -5.95 -21.08
C VAL A 5 5.04 -5.70 -22.58
N ALA A 6 3.98 -6.15 -23.27
CA ALA A 6 3.81 -5.88 -24.69
C ALA A 6 3.63 -4.37 -24.97
N GLU A 7 2.89 -3.65 -24.13
CA GLU A 7 2.75 -2.19 -24.22
C GLU A 7 4.09 -1.47 -24.03
N ALA A 8 4.90 -1.87 -23.04
CA ALA A 8 6.21 -1.29 -22.80
C ALA A 8 7.16 -1.51 -23.99
N ILE A 9 7.12 -2.70 -24.60
CA ILE A 9 7.91 -2.99 -25.81
C ILE A 9 7.39 -2.15 -26.99
N ASN A 10 6.07 -2.08 -27.18
CA ASN A 10 5.46 -1.33 -28.27
C ASN A 10 5.64 0.19 -28.15
N ALA A 11 5.84 0.72 -26.94
CA ALA A 11 6.16 2.14 -26.73
C ALA A 11 7.52 2.52 -27.35
N ARG A 12 8.48 1.58 -27.40
CA ARG A 12 9.80 1.79 -27.99
C ARG A 12 9.88 1.29 -29.43
N TYR A 13 9.17 0.21 -29.75
CA TYR A 13 9.10 -0.42 -31.06
C TYR A 13 7.63 -0.63 -31.48
N PRO A 14 6.97 0.37 -32.08
CA PRO A 14 5.56 0.29 -32.43
C PRO A 14 5.21 -0.93 -33.28
N GLY A 15 4.30 -1.77 -32.79
CA GLY A 15 3.82 -2.97 -33.49
C GLY A 15 4.76 -4.18 -33.43
N ALA A 16 5.85 -4.11 -32.66
CA ALA A 16 6.81 -5.19 -32.53
C ALA A 16 6.33 -6.30 -31.59
N ALA A 17 5.52 -6.02 -30.57
CA ALA A 17 5.07 -7.00 -29.58
C ALA A 17 3.57 -7.29 -29.62
N GLU A 18 3.23 -8.57 -29.53
CA GLU A 18 1.84 -9.06 -29.42
C GLU A 18 1.72 -10.07 -28.29
N VAL A 19 0.67 -9.94 -27.48
CA VAL A 19 0.39 -10.89 -26.39
C VAL A 19 -0.21 -12.16 -27.00
N ALA A 20 0.52 -13.27 -26.90
CA ALA A 20 -0.02 -14.56 -27.30
C ALA A 20 -0.85 -15.18 -26.16
N HIS A 21 -0.32 -15.22 -24.93
CA HIS A 21 -0.99 -15.74 -23.73
C HIS A 21 -0.49 -15.03 -22.45
N ALA A 22 -1.09 -15.35 -21.29
CA ALA A 22 -0.81 -14.71 -19.99
C ALA A 22 0.68 -14.69 -19.57
N GLY A 23 1.51 -15.59 -20.11
CA GLY A 23 2.96 -15.62 -19.89
C GLY A 23 3.80 -15.72 -21.17
N LEU A 24 3.21 -15.53 -22.36
CA LEU A 24 3.90 -15.62 -23.65
C LEU A 24 3.64 -14.38 -24.49
N ILE A 25 4.72 -13.71 -24.92
CA ILE A 25 4.67 -12.52 -25.78
C ILE A 25 5.50 -12.83 -27.02
N ARG A 26 4.94 -12.55 -28.19
CA ARG A 26 5.66 -12.68 -29.46
C ARG A 26 6.22 -11.31 -29.82
N VAL A 27 7.51 -11.27 -30.13
CA VAL A 27 8.19 -10.05 -30.57
C VAL A 27 8.74 -10.26 -31.98
N LYS A 28 8.43 -9.34 -32.89
CA LYS A 28 8.98 -9.28 -34.25
C LYS A 28 10.22 -8.39 -34.22
N GLY A 29 11.36 -8.93 -34.67
CA GLY A 29 12.65 -8.24 -34.67
C GLY A 29 13.26 -8.02 -36.05
N ASP A 30 12.50 -8.30 -37.10
CA ASP A 30 12.88 -8.15 -38.50
C ASP A 30 13.13 -6.68 -38.91
N THR A 31 12.54 -5.73 -38.17
CA THR A 31 12.69 -4.29 -38.43
C THR A 31 13.78 -3.61 -37.58
N HIS A 32 14.50 -4.33 -36.72
CA HIS A 32 15.47 -3.72 -35.80
C HIS A 32 16.88 -3.60 -36.45
N PRO A 33 17.55 -2.43 -36.40
CA PRO A 33 18.86 -2.22 -37.04
C PRO A 33 19.98 -3.16 -36.56
N GLY A 34 19.95 -3.55 -35.28
CA GLY A 34 20.89 -4.51 -34.69
C GLY A 34 20.51 -5.99 -34.89
N GLY A 35 19.47 -6.27 -35.69
CA GLY A 35 18.87 -7.60 -35.82
C GLY A 35 18.31 -8.14 -34.50
N ILE A 36 18.07 -9.45 -34.45
CA ILE A 36 17.56 -10.13 -33.23
C ILE A 36 18.51 -9.96 -32.02
N PRO A 37 19.85 -10.08 -32.14
CA PRO A 37 20.74 -9.93 -30.99
C PRO A 37 20.69 -8.53 -30.36
N GLY A 38 20.66 -7.47 -31.18
CA GLY A 38 20.56 -6.09 -30.70
C GLY A 38 19.23 -5.83 -29.99
N LEU A 39 18.13 -6.31 -30.59
CA LEU A 39 16.81 -6.19 -29.98
C LEU A 39 16.74 -6.93 -28.63
N MET A 40 17.32 -8.13 -28.53
CA MET A 40 17.35 -8.89 -27.28
C MET A 40 18.10 -8.14 -26.17
N ALA A 41 19.25 -7.53 -26.48
CA ALA A 41 20.02 -6.76 -25.50
C ALA A 41 19.24 -5.52 -24.98
N GLU A 42 18.49 -4.87 -25.86
CA GLU A 42 17.67 -3.71 -25.47
C GLU A 42 16.42 -4.12 -24.68
N LEU A 43 15.82 -5.27 -25.01
CA LEU A 43 14.71 -5.83 -24.25
C LEU A 43 15.14 -6.26 -22.85
N GLU A 44 16.34 -6.80 -22.68
CA GLU A 44 16.89 -7.16 -21.37
C GLU A 44 17.04 -5.93 -20.45
N ALA A 45 17.35 -4.77 -21.03
CA ALA A 45 17.46 -3.51 -20.29
C ALA A 45 16.10 -2.84 -19.97
N LEU A 46 14.99 -3.36 -20.50
CA LEU A 46 13.67 -2.73 -20.35
C LEU A 46 13.12 -2.98 -18.93
N THR A 47 13.00 -1.91 -18.15
CA THR A 47 12.35 -1.95 -16.84
C THR A 47 10.86 -1.71 -16.99
N ILE A 48 10.03 -2.56 -16.38
CA ILE A 48 8.57 -2.51 -16.50
C ILE A 48 7.98 -2.59 -15.09
N ASP A 49 7.23 -1.55 -14.72
CA ASP A 49 6.48 -1.55 -13.46
C ASP A 49 5.25 -2.44 -13.60
N VAL A 50 5.29 -3.57 -12.90
CA VAL A 50 4.15 -4.48 -12.75
C VAL A 50 3.55 -4.32 -11.37
N ASP A 51 2.24 -4.50 -11.27
CA ASP A 51 1.54 -4.44 -9.99
C ASP A 51 1.84 -5.76 -9.30
N LEU A 52 2.67 -5.66 -8.27
CA LEU A 52 2.86 -6.76 -7.35
C LEU A 52 1.62 -6.82 -6.45
N PRO A 53 1.05 -8.02 -6.21
CA PRO A 53 -0.03 -8.15 -5.25
C PRO A 53 0.46 -7.67 -3.89
N ALA A 54 -0.27 -6.71 -3.31
CA ALA A 54 -0.01 -6.20 -1.98
C ALA A 54 -0.11 -7.36 -0.98
N ARG A 55 1.01 -7.68 -0.31
CA ARG A 55 1.11 -8.83 0.58
C ARG A 55 1.86 -8.48 1.85
N ILE A 56 1.37 -9.01 2.95
CA ILE A 56 1.96 -8.83 4.29
C ILE A 56 2.27 -10.23 4.81
N VAL A 57 3.50 -10.45 5.21
CA VAL A 57 3.95 -11.70 5.80
C VAL A 57 4.38 -11.42 7.23
N ILE A 58 3.76 -12.10 8.18
CA ILE A 58 4.12 -12.00 9.60
C ILE A 58 4.58 -13.37 10.08
N ASN A 59 5.78 -13.44 10.66
CA ASN A 59 6.25 -14.65 11.31
C ASN A 59 5.97 -14.59 12.81
N GLU A 60 5.15 -15.49 13.34
CA GLU A 60 4.76 -15.48 14.76
C GLU A 60 5.96 -15.75 15.67
N ARG A 61 6.88 -16.62 15.25
CA ARG A 61 8.04 -17.05 16.04
C ARG A 61 9.12 -15.97 16.13
N THR A 62 9.42 -15.27 15.03
CA THR A 62 10.48 -14.26 15.00
C THR A 62 9.98 -12.84 15.19
N GLY A 63 8.66 -12.61 15.11
CA GLY A 63 8.06 -11.28 15.11
C GLY A 63 8.39 -10.45 13.87
N THR A 64 8.92 -11.09 12.81
CA THR A 64 9.30 -10.40 11.59
C THR A 64 8.05 -10.08 10.76
N ILE A 65 7.92 -8.81 10.37
CA ILE A 65 6.82 -8.31 9.53
C ILE A 65 7.43 -7.82 8.22
N VAL A 66 6.91 -8.30 7.09
CA VAL A 66 7.33 -7.89 5.75
C VAL A 66 6.10 -7.47 4.96
N ALA A 67 6.05 -6.21 4.53
CA ALA A 67 5.00 -5.72 3.63
C ALA A 67 5.60 -5.40 2.24
N GLY A 68 4.96 -5.91 1.19
CA GLY A 68 5.33 -5.67 -0.20
C GLY A 68 4.14 -5.16 -1.02
N GLY A 69 4.39 -4.42 -2.10
CA GLY A 69 3.35 -3.98 -3.02
C GLY A 69 2.49 -2.79 -2.54
N ASN A 70 3.08 -1.85 -1.77
CA ASN A 70 2.42 -0.62 -1.31
C ASN A 70 1.11 -0.87 -0.55
N VAL A 71 1.18 -1.71 0.47
CA VAL A 71 0.02 -2.08 1.30
C VAL A 71 -0.45 -0.88 2.13
N ARG A 72 -1.73 -0.52 2.01
CA ARG A 72 -2.37 0.57 2.73
C ARG A 72 -3.50 0.09 3.63
N ILE A 73 -3.79 0.88 4.65
CA ILE A 73 -4.90 0.64 5.59
C ILE A 73 -5.91 1.78 5.44
N ASN A 74 -7.14 1.41 5.08
CA ASN A 74 -8.28 2.34 5.00
C ASN A 74 -8.74 2.78 6.39
N GLU A 75 -9.74 3.67 6.43
CA GLU A 75 -10.36 4.13 7.67
C GLU A 75 -10.93 2.95 8.48
N VAL A 76 -10.44 2.78 9.71
CA VAL A 76 -10.80 1.69 10.62
C VAL A 76 -10.48 2.10 12.05
N MET A 77 -11.35 1.69 12.97
CA MET A 77 -11.09 1.75 14.40
C MET A 77 -11.05 0.33 14.96
N VAL A 78 -9.97 -0.01 15.66
CA VAL A 78 -9.76 -1.32 16.28
C VAL A 78 -9.46 -1.13 17.76
N THR A 79 -10.17 -1.86 18.60
CA THR A 79 -9.88 -1.95 20.03
C THR A 79 -9.30 -3.33 20.33
N TYR A 80 -8.13 -3.36 20.95
CA TYR A 80 -7.44 -4.59 21.32
C TYR A 80 -6.86 -4.47 22.75
N GLY A 81 -7.40 -5.23 23.70
CA GLY A 81 -7.06 -5.07 25.11
C GLY A 81 -7.40 -3.66 25.61
N SER A 82 -6.41 -2.93 26.10
CA SER A 82 -6.52 -1.50 26.46
C SER A 82 -5.98 -0.56 25.39
N LEU A 83 -5.74 -1.05 24.16
CA LEU A 83 -5.27 -0.24 23.04
C LEU A 83 -6.44 0.11 22.11
N VAL A 84 -6.58 1.39 21.76
CA VAL A 84 -7.51 1.87 20.73
C VAL A 84 -6.70 2.43 19.57
N ILE A 85 -6.86 1.84 18.40
CA ILE A 85 -6.22 2.27 17.15
C ILE A 85 -7.30 2.88 16.28
N ALA A 86 -7.08 4.10 15.78
CA ALA A 86 -7.99 4.75 14.84
C ALA A 86 -7.19 5.31 13.65
N THR A 87 -7.55 4.92 12.44
CA THR A 87 -7.16 5.66 11.23
C THR A 87 -8.31 6.63 10.96
N GLN A 88 -8.09 7.93 11.16
CA GLN A 88 -9.17 8.93 11.16
C GLN A 88 -8.93 9.97 10.08
N ALA A 89 -9.95 10.24 9.25
CA ALA A 89 -9.94 11.31 8.27
C ALA A 89 -10.80 12.48 8.79
N ASP A 90 -10.21 13.44 9.50
CA ASP A 90 -10.94 14.64 9.92
C ASP A 90 -10.57 15.86 9.05
N PRO A 91 -11.32 16.16 7.97
CA PRO A 91 -11.28 17.47 7.36
C PRO A 91 -12.08 18.45 8.21
N PHE A 92 -11.41 19.29 8.97
CA PHE A 92 -12.04 20.46 9.58
C PHE A 92 -12.09 21.59 8.54
N VAL A 93 -13.31 21.99 8.15
CA VAL A 93 -13.54 23.16 7.30
C VAL A 93 -13.88 24.36 8.18
N ALA A 94 -12.93 25.29 8.31
CA ALA A 94 -13.18 26.58 8.95
C ALA A 94 -13.72 27.56 7.90
N GLN A 95 -15.04 27.58 7.71
CA GLN A 95 -15.67 28.56 6.83
C GLN A 95 -16.15 29.77 7.65
N PRO A 96 -15.54 30.95 7.49
CA PRO A 96 -15.96 32.14 8.21
C PRO A 96 -17.32 32.67 7.68
N PRO A 97 -18.01 33.54 8.43
CA PRO A 97 -19.38 33.99 8.10
C PRO A 97 -19.47 34.61 6.70
N PRO A 98 -20.60 34.46 5.99
CA PRO A 98 -20.80 35.11 4.70
C PRO A 98 -20.60 36.63 4.83
N PHE A 99 -19.93 37.25 3.84
CA PHE A 99 -19.47 38.65 3.82
C PHE A 99 -18.21 38.99 4.66
N SER A 100 -17.53 38.00 5.24
CA SER A 100 -16.17 38.20 5.79
C SER A 100 -15.11 38.09 4.68
N GLN A 101 -14.01 38.84 4.79
CA GLN A 101 -12.84 38.70 3.90
C GLN A 101 -11.92 37.52 4.31
N GLY A 102 -12.47 36.52 5.01
CA GLY A 102 -11.69 35.37 5.48
C GLY A 102 -11.56 34.31 4.40
N GLU A 103 -10.35 33.82 4.16
CA GLU A 103 -10.11 32.66 3.30
C GLU A 103 -10.46 31.36 4.02
N THR A 104 -11.08 30.43 3.29
CA THR A 104 -11.35 29.09 3.81
C THR A 104 -10.03 28.33 3.90
N VAL A 105 -9.64 27.92 5.11
CA VAL A 105 -8.44 27.10 5.35
C VAL A 105 -8.84 25.66 5.63
N VAL A 106 -8.15 24.71 4.99
CA VAL A 106 -8.33 23.27 5.19
C VAL A 106 -7.16 22.76 6.04
N GLY A 107 -7.44 22.12 7.18
CA GLY A 107 -6.42 21.56 8.07
C GLY A 107 -6.92 20.35 8.84
N ALA A 108 -5.98 19.47 9.24
CA ALA A 108 -6.28 18.22 9.96
C ALA A 108 -6.38 18.45 11.48
N ARG A 109 -7.45 17.94 12.11
CA ARG A 109 -7.63 17.94 13.58
C ARG A 109 -7.81 16.50 14.05
N GLY A 110 -6.83 15.93 14.75
CA GLY A 110 -7.00 14.64 15.43
C GLY A 110 -7.74 14.84 16.76
N THR A 111 -8.89 14.21 16.94
CA THR A 111 -9.54 14.12 18.26
C THR A 111 -9.66 12.65 18.67
N ALA A 112 -8.75 12.21 19.53
CA ALA A 112 -8.98 11.05 20.38
C ALA A 112 -8.61 11.44 21.83
N SER A 113 -9.49 12.21 22.46
CA SER A 113 -9.41 12.48 23.90
C SER A 113 -10.17 11.39 24.64
N ILE A 114 -9.54 10.23 24.85
CA ILE A 114 -10.00 9.22 25.80
C ILE A 114 -8.93 9.13 26.89
N GLU A 115 -9.00 10.05 27.84
CA GLU A 115 -8.28 9.94 29.12
C GLU A 115 -9.01 8.89 29.98
N GLN A 116 -8.67 7.63 29.77
CA GLN A 116 -9.02 6.57 30.70
C GLN A 116 -7.72 6.00 31.24
N GLU A 117 -7.45 6.19 32.53
CA GLU A 117 -6.24 5.70 33.20
C GLU A 117 -5.99 4.22 32.82
N GLY A 118 -4.95 3.97 32.01
CA GLY A 118 -4.56 2.63 31.54
C GLY A 118 -4.89 2.29 30.07
N THR A 119 -5.61 3.14 29.34
CA THR A 119 -5.90 2.95 27.91
C THR A 119 -4.89 3.71 27.05
N ARG A 120 -4.22 3.00 26.13
CA ARG A 120 -3.30 3.59 25.16
C ARG A 120 -4.08 3.86 23.86
N SER A 121 -3.87 5.01 23.23
CA SER A 121 -4.50 5.32 21.93
C SER A 121 -3.45 5.67 20.88
N VAL A 122 -3.65 5.14 19.67
CA VAL A 122 -2.82 5.42 18.50
C VAL A 122 -3.73 5.94 17.41
N VAL A 123 -3.53 7.20 17.03
CA VAL A 123 -4.24 7.82 15.91
C VAL A 123 -3.28 7.97 14.75
N LEU A 124 -3.65 7.38 13.61
CA LEU A 124 -2.87 7.41 12.37
C LEU A 124 -3.65 8.15 11.29
N PRO A 125 -2.97 8.81 10.33
CA PRO A 125 -3.62 9.37 9.16
C PRO A 125 -4.40 8.29 8.38
N PRO A 126 -5.43 8.68 7.60
CA PRO A 126 -6.10 7.75 6.70
C PRO A 126 -5.13 7.33 5.59
N ASN A 127 -5.29 6.11 5.07
CA ASN A 127 -4.38 5.53 4.06
C ASN A 127 -2.94 5.35 4.55
N THR A 128 -2.71 5.22 5.86
CA THR A 128 -1.40 4.92 6.45
C THR A 128 -0.83 3.61 5.89
N SER A 129 0.50 3.52 5.80
CA SER A 129 1.15 2.31 5.33
C SER A 129 1.18 1.24 6.43
N VAL A 130 1.15 -0.04 6.03
CA VAL A 130 1.33 -1.15 6.99
C VAL A 130 2.65 -1.02 7.75
N ASN A 131 3.68 -0.48 7.11
CA ASN A 131 4.99 -0.25 7.74
C ASN A 131 4.91 0.75 8.90
N GLU A 132 4.17 1.84 8.73
CA GLU A 132 3.96 2.85 9.80
C GLU A 132 3.19 2.27 10.98
N LEU A 133 2.10 1.53 10.72
CA LEU A 133 1.34 0.89 11.79
C LEU A 133 2.20 -0.18 12.50
N ALA A 134 2.90 -1.03 11.75
CA ALA A 134 3.74 -2.07 12.32
C ALA A 134 4.87 -1.48 13.20
N ALA A 135 5.51 -0.39 12.74
CA ALA A 135 6.50 0.32 13.52
C ALA A 135 5.90 0.92 14.80
N ALA A 136 4.76 1.60 14.70
CA ALA A 136 4.08 2.17 15.87
C ALA A 136 3.69 1.11 16.91
N LEU A 137 3.19 -0.05 16.47
CA LEU A 137 2.84 -1.15 17.38
C LEU A 137 4.08 -1.81 18.00
N ASN A 138 5.16 -1.96 17.24
CA ASN A 138 6.42 -2.48 17.74
C ASN A 138 7.04 -1.54 18.80
N ASP A 139 7.01 -0.23 18.57
CA ASP A 139 7.51 0.78 19.51
C ASP A 139 6.71 0.82 20.82
N LEU A 140 5.44 0.45 20.78
CA LEU A 140 4.58 0.30 21.96
C LEU A 140 4.84 -0.99 22.75
N GLY A 141 5.73 -1.85 22.27
CA GLY A 141 6.13 -3.09 22.92
C GLY A 141 5.08 -4.19 22.85
N LEU A 142 4.21 -4.18 21.83
CA LEU A 142 3.25 -5.26 21.63
C LEU A 142 3.96 -6.57 21.25
N THR A 143 3.40 -7.69 21.67
CA THR A 143 3.93 -8.99 21.27
C THR A 143 3.57 -9.28 19.80
N ALA A 144 4.34 -10.15 19.13
CA ALA A 144 4.03 -10.58 17.77
C ALA A 144 2.59 -11.12 17.63
N ARG A 145 2.09 -11.82 18.66
CA ARG A 145 0.71 -12.33 18.73
C ARG A 145 -0.33 -11.21 18.76
N ASP A 146 -0.07 -10.15 19.52
CA ASP A 146 -0.96 -9.01 19.60
C ASP A 146 -1.01 -8.26 18.27
N ILE A 147 0.16 -8.07 17.64
CA ILE A 147 0.25 -7.45 16.31
C ILE A 147 -0.51 -8.28 15.28
N ILE A 148 -0.34 -9.61 15.27
CA ILE A 148 -1.09 -10.51 14.38
C ILE A 148 -2.59 -10.37 14.60
N ALA A 149 -3.05 -10.35 15.86
CA ALA A 149 -4.48 -10.23 16.17
C ALA A 149 -5.08 -8.90 15.69
N ILE A 150 -4.34 -7.80 15.82
CA ILE A 150 -4.73 -6.48 15.28
C ILE A 150 -4.81 -6.52 13.75
N PHE A 151 -3.78 -7.04 13.07
CA PHE A 151 -3.79 -7.14 11.61
C PHE A 151 -4.91 -8.06 11.09
N GLN A 152 -5.17 -9.18 11.77
CA GLN A 152 -6.31 -10.05 11.44
C GLN A 152 -7.66 -9.34 11.65
N ALA A 153 -7.79 -8.49 12.66
CA ALA A 153 -9.00 -7.70 12.87
C ALA A 153 -9.20 -6.68 11.74
N ILE A 154 -8.13 -5.99 11.32
CA ILE A 154 -8.14 -5.04 10.18
C ILE A 154 -8.42 -5.76 8.84
N ASP A 155 -7.87 -6.96 8.65
CA ASP A 155 -8.13 -7.78 7.47
C ASP A 155 -9.60 -8.19 7.36
N ARG A 156 -10.21 -8.62 8.48
CA ARG A 156 -11.63 -9.01 8.53
C ARG A 156 -12.61 -7.87 8.27
N THR A 157 -12.22 -6.62 8.53
CA THR A 157 -13.06 -5.45 8.19
C THR A 157 -12.95 -5.07 6.72
N GLY A 158 -12.00 -5.66 5.97
CA GLY A 158 -11.70 -5.27 4.60
C GLY A 158 -10.97 -3.92 4.50
N ALA A 159 -10.48 -3.37 5.61
CA ALA A 159 -9.72 -2.14 5.62
C ALA A 159 -8.26 -2.34 5.15
N LEU A 160 -7.77 -3.58 5.17
CA LEU A 160 -6.44 -3.94 4.71
C LEU A 160 -6.40 -4.09 3.18
N GLN A 161 -5.66 -3.23 2.49
CA GLN A 161 -5.48 -3.32 1.04
C GLN A 161 -4.36 -4.30 0.67
N GLY A 162 -4.55 -5.58 0.97
CA GLY A 162 -3.58 -6.62 0.67
C GLY A 162 -3.93 -7.96 1.32
N GLU A 163 -3.17 -8.99 0.98
CA GLU A 163 -3.32 -10.32 1.58
C GLU A 163 -2.43 -10.47 2.81
N LEU A 164 -3.02 -10.85 3.94
CA LEU A 164 -2.31 -11.19 5.17
C LEU A 164 -1.94 -12.68 5.20
N VAL A 165 -0.64 -12.96 5.29
CA VAL A 165 -0.07 -14.31 5.41
C VAL A 165 0.67 -14.44 6.73
N ILE A 166 0.42 -15.52 7.46
CA ILE A 166 1.03 -15.80 8.78
C ILE A 166 1.87 -17.07 8.69
N LEU A 167 3.10 -17.02 9.21
CA LEU A 167 4.13 -18.07 9.16
C LEU A 167 4.65 -18.49 10.54
#